data_AF-A0A3D2KMP2-F1
#
_entry.id   AF-A0A3D2KMP2-F1
#
_cell.length_a   1.000
_cell.length_b   1.000
_cell.length_c   1.000
_cell.angle_alpha   90.00
_cell.angle_beta   90.00
_cell.angle_gamma   90.00
#
_symmetry.space_group_name_H-M   'P 1'
#
loop_
_entity.id
_entity.type
_entity.pdbx_description
1 polymer ?
#
loop_
_entity_poly.entity_id
_entity_poly.type
_entity_poly.pdbx_seq_one_letter_code
_entity_poly.pdbx_strand_id
1 'polypeptide(L)' 'MFNLSLVADRAQTVRNSLARLRELSTLTLDEFRAVPDNYAIAEHHLRRALQALLDLGRHKGRGLAGYRNRLVHEESKRQT' A
#
# COMPACT_ATOMS: atom_id res chain seq x y z
N MET A 1 3.83 9.59 -14.73
CA MET A 1 4.31 10.54 -13.71
C MET A 1 4.20 9.88 -12.35
N PHE A 2 5.28 9.92 -11.57
CA PHE A 2 5.25 9.51 -10.17
C PHE A 2 4.37 10.49 -9.40
N ASN A 3 3.17 10.06 -9.00
CA ASN A 3 2.32 10.86 -8.12
C ASN A 3 2.82 10.70 -6.67
N LEU A 4 3.57 11.69 -6.19
CA LEU A 4 4.17 11.71 -4.86
C LEU A 4 3.12 11.84 -3.74
N SER A 5 2.00 12.55 -3.97
CA SER A 5 0.94 12.66 -2.98
C SER A 5 0.24 11.32 -2.76
N LEU A 6 -0.07 10.58 -3.85
CA LEU A 6 -0.61 9.23 -3.75
C LEU A 6 0.32 8.28 -2.98
N VAL A 7 1.63 8.38 -3.22
CA VAL A 7 2.63 7.59 -2.49
C VAL A 7 2.64 7.95 -1.00
N ALA A 8 2.62 9.25 -0.68
CA ALA A 8 2.57 9.73 0.69
C ALA A 8 1.30 9.26 1.43
N ASP A 9 0.14 9.34 0.78
CA ASP A 9 -1.15 8.92 1.33
C ASP A 9 -1.21 7.42 1.62
N ARG A 10 -0.67 6.60 0.70
CA ARG A 10 -0.58 5.14 0.90
C ARG A 10 0.42 4.80 1.99
N ALA A 11 1.57 5.47 2.03
CA ALA A 11 2.54 5.30 3.12
C ALA A 11 1.95 5.69 4.48
N GLN A 12 1.17 6.78 4.56
CA GLN A 12 0.47 7.16 5.78
C GLN A 12 -0.58 6.13 6.18
N THR A 13 -1.31 5.56 5.21
CA THR A 13 -2.28 4.48 5.46
C THR A 13 -1.62 3.25 6.07
N VAL A 14 -0.45 2.86 5.57
CA VAL A 14 0.36 1.76 6.14
C VAL A 14 0.78 2.10 7.57
N ARG A 15 1.34 3.29 7.80
CA ARG A 15 1.79 3.73 9.13
C ARG A 15 0.67 3.69 10.16
N ASN A 16 -0.49 4.27 9.85
CA ASN A 16 -1.63 4.32 10.77
C ASN A 16 -2.14 2.92 11.10
N SER A 17 -2.19 2.03 10.10
CA SER A 17 -2.66 0.66 10.30
C SER A 17 -1.68 -0.16 11.14
N LEU A 18 -0.38 0.01 10.93
CA LEU A 18 0.66 -0.64 11.74
C LEU A 18 0.69 -0.10 13.17
N ALA A 19 0.48 1.21 13.38
CA ALA A 19 0.40 1.78 14.72
C ALA A 19 -0.72 1.12 15.53
N ARG A 20 -1.93 1.01 14.94
CA ARG A 20 -3.06 0.36 15.61
C ARG A 20 -2.83 -1.13 15.86
N LEU A 21 -2.23 -1.84 14.91
CA LEU A 21 -1.87 -3.25 15.11
C LEU A 21 -0.82 -3.44 16.21
N ARG A 22 0.13 -2.51 16.35
CA ARG A 22 1.13 -2.53 17.43
C ARG A 22 0.48 -2.35 18.79
N GLU A 23 -0.48 -1.44 18.92
CA GLU A 23 -1.27 -1.28 20.15
C GLU A 23 -2.03 -2.57 20.50
N LEU A 24 -2.66 -3.22 19.51
CA LEU A 24 -3.33 -4.50 19.75
C LEU A 24 -2.36 -5.63 20.10
N SER A 25 -1.13 -5.59 19.57
CA SER A 25 -0.12 -6.61 19.84
C SER A 25 0.48 -6.56 21.25
N THR A 26 0.23 -5.49 22.01
CA THR A 26 0.66 -5.43 23.42
C THR A 26 -0.29 -6.17 24.36
N LEU A 27 -1.48 -6.54 23.88
CA LEU A 27 -2.46 -7.29 24.66
C LEU A 27 -2.05 -8.76 24.75
N THR A 28 -2.32 -9.38 25.89
CA THR A 28 -2.33 -10.84 26.01
C THR A 28 -3.48 -11.43 25.20
N LEU A 29 -3.45 -12.74 24.95
CA LEU A 29 -4.51 -13.41 24.20
C LEU A 29 -5.88 -13.29 24.88
N ASP A 30 -5.91 -13.34 26.22
CA ASP A 30 -7.15 -13.27 26.99
C ASP A 30 -7.73 -11.85 26.97
N GLU A 31 -6.89 -10.82 27.14
CA GLU A 31 -7.29 -9.41 27.00
C GLU A 31 -7.77 -9.10 25.58
N PHE A 32 -7.09 -9.66 24.58
CA PHE A 32 -7.50 -9.51 23.18
C PHE A 32 -8.88 -10.12 22.94
N ARG A 33 -9.14 -11.32 23.47
CA ARG A 33 -10.42 -12.05 23.32
C ARG A 33 -11.56 -11.45 24.15
N ALA A 34 -11.24 -10.77 25.26
CA ALA A 34 -12.23 -10.14 26.12
C ALA A 34 -13.02 -9.03 25.40
N VAL A 35 -12.45 -8.43 24.35
CA VAL A 35 -13.14 -7.45 23.50
C VAL A 35 -13.46 -8.11 22.15
N PRO A 36 -14.74 -8.42 21.86
CA PRO A 36 -15.14 -9.13 20.65
C PRO A 36 -14.67 -8.46 19.34
N ASP A 37 -14.63 -7.13 19.32
CA ASP A 37 -14.28 -6.34 18.13
C ASP A 37 -12.78 -6.34 17.83
N ASN A 38 -11.91 -6.74 18.76
CA ASN A 38 -10.47 -6.69 18.56
C ASN A 38 -10.02 -7.50 17.34
N TYR A 39 -10.66 -8.66 17.10
CA TYR A 39 -10.39 -9.46 15.91
C TYR A 39 -10.74 -8.69 14.63
N ALA A 40 -11.94 -8.13 14.54
CA ALA A 40 -12.39 -7.39 13.36
C ALA A 40 -11.53 -6.14 13.11
N ILE A 41 -11.14 -5.44 14.18
CA ILE A 41 -10.24 -4.28 14.10
C ILE A 41 -8.86 -4.71 13.60
N ALA A 42 -8.28 -5.77 14.15
CA ALA A 42 -6.99 -6.28 13.72
C ALA A 42 -7.01 -6.71 12.25
N GLU A 43 -8.01 -7.50 11.85
CA GLU A 43 -8.18 -7.94 10.47
C GLU A 43 -8.32 -6.75 9.51
N HIS A 44 -9.14 -5.76 9.88
CA HIS A 44 -9.34 -4.55 9.09
C HIS A 44 -8.01 -3.81 8.84
N HIS A 45 -7.24 -3.54 9.90
CA HIS A 45 -5.98 -2.81 9.77
C HIS A 45 -4.91 -3.63 9.03
N LEU A 46 -4.86 -4.94 9.23
CA LEU A 46 -3.95 -5.82 8.50
C LEU A 46 -4.23 -5.79 6.99
N ARG A 47 -5.48 -5.99 6.60
CA ARG A 47 -5.91 -5.94 5.20
C ARG A 47 -5.60 -4.58 4.57
N ARG A 48 -5.88 -3.49 5.30
CA ARG A 48 -5.66 -2.12 4.82
C ARG A 48 -4.17 -1.78 4.63
N ALA A 49 -3.31 -2.25 5.54
CA ALA A 49 -1.86 -2.11 5.42
C ALA A 49 -1.31 -2.87 4.20
N LEU A 50 -1.69 -4.14 4.04
CA LEU A 50 -1.26 -4.98 2.92
C LEU A 50 -1.71 -4.41 1.58
N GLN A 51 -2.97 -3.98 1.49
CA GLN A 51 -3.49 -3.36 0.27
C GLN A 51 -2.68 -2.11 -0.12
N ALA A 52 -2.44 -1.21 0.84
CA ALA A 52 -1.68 0.01 0.58
C ALA A 52 -0.22 -0.28 0.18
N LEU A 53 0.42 -1.29 0.77
CA LEU A 53 1.77 -1.75 0.38
C LEU A 53 1.79 -2.30 -1.06
N LEU A 54 0.82 -3.14 -1.42
CA LEU A 54 0.72 -3.69 -2.78
C LEU A 54 0.42 -2.60 -3.81
N ASP A 55 -0.42 -1.64 -3.47
CA ASP A 55 -0.72 -0.49 -4.34
C ASP A 55 0.51 0.40 -4.58
N LEU A 56 1.35 0.60 -3.57
CA LEU A 56 2.63 1.29 -3.71
C LEU A 56 3.58 0.53 -4.66
N GLY A 57 3.65 -0.79 -4.55
CA GLY A 57 4.44 -1.63 -5.46
C GLY A 57 3.97 -1.53 -6.91
N ARG A 58 2.65 -1.58 -7.14
CA ARG A 58 2.04 -1.44 -8.48
C ARG A 58 2.29 -0.05 -9.10
N HIS A 59 2.29 1.01 -8.29
CA HIS A 59 2.54 2.37 -8.77
C HIS A 59 3.95 2.54 -9.36
N LYS A 60 4.97 1.94 -8.72
CA LYS A 60 6.35 1.95 -9.25
C LYS A 60 6.45 1.18 -10.58
N GLY A 61 5.76 0.05 -10.71
CA GLY A 61 5.77 -0.77 -11.94
C GLY A 61 5.14 -0.07 -13.15
N ARG A 62 4.07 0.72 -12.95
CA ARG A 62 3.39 1.43 -14.06
C ARG A 62 4.22 2.56 -14.67
N GLY A 63 5.09 3.20 -13.88
CA GLY A 63 6.02 4.20 -14.38
C GLY A 63 6.98 3.64 -15.44
N LEU A 64 7.50 2.43 -15.21
CA LEU A 64 8.47 1.75 -16.08
C LEU A 64 7.81 1.21 -17.35
N ALA A 65 6.64 0.57 -17.24
CA ALA A 65 5.90 0.08 -18.41
C ALA A 65 5.45 1.25 -19.33
N GLY A 66 4.99 2.35 -18.73
CA GLY A 66 4.60 3.55 -19.48
C GLY A 66 5.78 4.30 -20.13
N TYR A 67 6.98 4.25 -19.53
CA TYR A 67 8.20 4.78 -20.15
C TYR A 67 8.62 3.93 -21.35
N ARG A 68 8.65 2.60 -21.19
CA ARG A 68 9.01 1.68 -22.28
C ARG A 68 8.10 1.85 -23.50
N ASN A 69 6.78 1.98 -23.28
CA ASN A 69 5.83 2.13 -24.39
C ASN A 69 6.00 3.45 -25.14
N ARG A 70 6.44 4.52 -24.46
CA ARG A 70 6.66 5.84 -25.07
C ARG A 70 7.93 5.88 -25.91
N LEU A 71 9.00 5.25 -25.43
CA LEU A 71 10.27 5.13 -26.17
C LEU A 71 10.09 4.34 -27.47
N VAL A 72 9.34 3.24 -27.43
CA VAL A 72 9.04 2.44 -28.64
C VAL A 72 8.28 3.27 -29.69
N HIS A 73 7.32 4.10 -29.27
CA HIS A 73 6.60 4.99 -30.18
C HIS A 73 7.44 6.17 -30.69
N GLU A 74 8.32 6.73 -29.87
CA GLU A 74 9.24 7.80 -30.29
C GLU A 74 10.32 7.28 -31.26
N GLU A 75 10.84 6.07 -31.07
CA GLU A 75 11.79 5.45 -32.00
C GLU A 75 11.14 5.10 -33.35
N SER A 76 9.90 4.57 -33.35
CA SER A 76 9.16 4.33 -34.60
C SER A 76 8.92 5.60 -35.42
N LYS A 77 8.68 6.75 -34.78
CA LYS A 77 8.49 8.04 -35.46
C LYS A 77 9.76 8.66 -36.02
N ARG A 78 10.95 8.21 -35.58
CA ARG A 78 12.25 8.69 -36.08
C ARG A 78 12.76 7.89 -37.30
N GLN A 79 12.13 6.77 -37.60
CA GLN A 79 12.48 5.87 -38.72
C GLN A 79 11.52 6.01 -39.93
N THR A 80 10.60 6.97 -39.88
CA THR A 80 9.69 7.36 -40.98
C THR A 80 9.90 8.82 -41.32
#